data_AF-A0A444XNS5-F1
#
_entry.id   AF-A0A444XNS5-F1
#
_cell.length_a   1.000
_cell.length_b   1.000
_cell.length_c   1.000
_cell.angle_alpha   90.00
_cell.angle_beta   90.00
_cell.angle_gamma   90.00
#
_symmetry.space_group_name_H-M   'P 1'
#
loop_
_entity.id
_entity.type
_entity.pdbx_description
1 polymer ?
#
loop_
_entity_poly.entity_id
_entity_poly.type
_entity_poly.pdbx_seq_one_letter_code
_entity_poly.pdbx_strand_id
1 'polypeptide(L)'
;MAHYNINLKDIEVGSDILQLPTDIFDSGSGKGTVIDSGTTLAYLPSMVYDQLISKVLAGQPELKLYLVEQQFTCFEYTESCSIDDGFPVIKFHFEDSLSLTVYPHDYLFLFKVSRRSFCFLVVSPQGDIWCIGWQKGVSQSKNGRDMTLLGDLVLSNKLVVYDLENMAIGWVDYNCSSSIKVKDEKTGTVYTVGAHNLSSASTFLIRRILTFFLLLIPVLNCLTN
;
A
#
# COMPACT_ATOMS: atom_id res chain seq x y z
N MET A 1 17.07 -9.40 -8.34
CA MET A 1 16.44 -10.01 -7.16
C MET A 1 15.08 -10.53 -7.62
N ALA A 2 14.68 -11.72 -7.20
CA ALA A 2 13.38 -12.27 -7.56
C ALA A 2 12.29 -11.62 -6.68
N HIS A 3 11.17 -11.27 -7.28
CA HIS A 3 9.98 -10.73 -6.62
C HIS A 3 8.77 -11.60 -6.99
N TYR A 4 7.67 -11.45 -6.25
CA TYR A 4 6.39 -12.03 -6.63
C TYR A 4 5.78 -11.20 -7.76
N ASN A 5 6.13 -11.57 -9.00
CA ASN A 5 5.67 -10.89 -10.19
C ASN A 5 4.34 -11.49 -10.66
N ILE A 6 3.44 -10.61 -11.09
CA ILE A 6 2.15 -10.98 -11.64
C ILE A 6 1.92 -10.26 -12.97
N ASN A 7 1.16 -10.90 -13.85
CA ASN A 7 0.89 -10.40 -15.19
C ASN A 7 -0.36 -9.52 -15.17
N LEU A 8 -0.18 -8.23 -14.86
CA LEU A 8 -1.23 -7.21 -14.99
C LEU A 8 -1.51 -6.94 -16.47
N LYS A 9 -2.79 -6.86 -16.85
CA LYS A 9 -3.24 -6.60 -18.22
C LYS A 9 -3.88 -5.24 -18.35
N ASP A 10 -4.84 -4.95 -17.49
CA ASP A 10 -5.64 -3.72 -17.57
C ASP A 10 -5.95 -3.16 -16.19
N ILE A 11 -6.32 -1.88 -16.17
CA ILE A 11 -6.84 -1.21 -14.98
C ILE A 11 -8.17 -0.55 -15.35
N GLU A 12 -9.20 -0.87 -14.59
CA GLU A 12 -10.54 -0.28 -14.68
C GLU A 12 -10.75 0.69 -13.52
N VAL A 13 -11.17 1.92 -13.81
CA VAL A 13 -11.51 2.94 -12.82
C VAL A 13 -13.00 3.25 -12.97
N GLY A 14 -13.80 2.86 -11.99
CA GLY A 14 -15.26 2.89 -12.09
C GLY A 14 -15.74 1.92 -13.16
N SER A 15 -16.23 2.46 -14.27
CA SER A 15 -16.63 1.69 -15.46
C SER A 15 -15.64 1.80 -16.63
N ASP A 16 -14.56 2.55 -16.45
CA ASP A 16 -13.68 2.94 -17.56
C ASP A 16 -12.35 2.18 -17.51
N ILE A 17 -12.03 1.47 -18.58
CA ILE A 17 -10.71 0.85 -18.77
C ILE A 17 -9.70 1.93 -19.20
N LEU A 18 -8.56 2.01 -18.51
CA LEU A 18 -7.46 2.92 -18.84
C LEU A 18 -6.90 2.61 -20.23
N GLN A 19 -6.64 3.66 -21.01
CA GLN A 19 -6.09 3.53 -22.36
C GLN A 19 -4.57 3.55 -22.28
N LEU A 20 -3.99 2.36 -22.07
CA LEU A 20 -2.56 2.19 -21.84
C LEU A 20 -1.88 1.50 -23.04
N PRO A 21 -0.59 1.77 -23.30
CA PRO A 21 0.19 0.98 -24.25
C PRO A 21 0.18 -0.50 -23.88
N THR A 22 0.04 -1.37 -24.87
CA THR A 22 -0.06 -2.83 -24.65
C THR A 22 1.18 -3.41 -23.95
N ASP A 23 2.33 -2.77 -24.09
CA ASP A 23 3.62 -3.21 -23.54
C ASP A 23 3.98 -2.54 -22.19
N ILE A 24 3.04 -1.80 -21.58
CA ILE A 24 3.30 -1.04 -20.35
C ILE A 24 3.53 -1.96 -19.15
N PHE A 25 2.90 -3.15 -19.13
CA PHE A 25 2.98 -4.13 -18.05
C PHE A 25 3.76 -5.39 -18.42
N ASP A 26 4.27 -5.48 -19.66
CA ASP A 26 5.00 -6.65 -20.12
C ASP A 26 6.22 -6.93 -19.22
N SER A 27 6.38 -8.19 -18.78
CA SER A 27 7.41 -8.62 -17.82
C SER A 27 8.86 -8.59 -18.35
N GLY A 28 9.11 -7.86 -19.45
CA GLY A 28 10.42 -7.70 -20.09
C GLY A 28 11.17 -6.42 -19.68
N SER A 29 12.50 -6.46 -19.72
CA SER A 29 13.36 -5.26 -19.55
C SER A 29 13.23 -4.52 -18.21
N GLY A 30 12.75 -5.20 -17.16
CA GLY A 30 12.56 -4.61 -15.83
C GLY A 30 11.25 -3.85 -15.66
N LYS A 31 10.33 -3.99 -16.62
CA LYS A 31 8.90 -3.71 -16.48
C LYS A 31 8.20 -4.93 -15.84
N GLY A 32 7.02 -4.71 -15.28
CA GLY A 32 6.21 -5.77 -14.64
C GLY A 32 5.47 -5.27 -13.41
N THR A 33 4.66 -6.14 -12.82
CA THR A 33 3.90 -5.84 -11.60
C THR A 33 4.34 -6.73 -10.45
N VAL A 34 4.68 -6.12 -9.32
CA VAL A 34 5.10 -6.82 -8.09
C VAL A 34 4.05 -6.64 -7.00
N ILE A 35 3.72 -7.73 -6.31
CA ILE A 35 3.02 -7.68 -5.02
C ILE A 35 4.06 -7.69 -3.91
N ASP A 36 3.98 -6.70 -3.00
CA ASP A 36 4.91 -6.55 -1.89
C ASP A 36 4.22 -6.05 -0.62
N SER A 37 3.88 -6.97 0.29
CA SER A 37 3.35 -6.63 1.60
C SER A 37 4.35 -5.91 2.51
N GLY A 38 5.64 -5.85 2.13
CA GLY A 38 6.67 -5.07 2.82
C GLY A 38 6.64 -3.58 2.50
N THR A 39 5.83 -3.17 1.51
CA THR A 39 5.65 -1.77 1.12
C THR A 39 4.26 -1.31 1.48
N THR A 40 4.12 -0.13 2.12
CA THR A 40 2.80 0.40 2.50
C THR A 40 1.99 0.89 1.30
N LEU A 41 2.59 1.76 0.48
CA LEU A 41 1.94 2.47 -0.63
C LEU A 41 1.93 1.64 -1.92
N ALA A 42 1.24 2.13 -2.95
CA ALA A 42 1.43 1.62 -4.31
C ALA A 42 2.28 2.58 -5.14
N TYR A 43 3.10 2.03 -6.03
CA TYR A 43 3.93 2.80 -6.96
C TYR A 43 3.63 2.38 -8.38
N LEU A 44 3.26 3.34 -9.23
CA LEU A 44 2.84 3.10 -10.60
C LEU A 44 3.79 3.80 -11.59
N PRO A 45 3.97 3.28 -12.82
CA PRO A 45 4.58 4.04 -13.90
C PRO A 45 3.90 5.39 -14.07
N SER A 46 4.66 6.43 -14.39
CA SER A 46 4.14 7.82 -14.39
C SER A 46 2.90 7.99 -15.29
N MET A 47 2.91 7.38 -16.48
CA MET A 47 1.76 7.40 -17.39
C MET A 47 0.52 6.74 -16.79
N VAL A 48 0.69 5.59 -16.14
CA VAL A 48 -0.40 4.85 -15.49
C VAL A 48 -0.96 5.68 -14.34
N TYR A 49 -0.09 6.21 -13.48
CA TYR A 49 -0.48 7.09 -12.38
C TYR A 49 -1.29 8.29 -12.86
N ASP A 50 -0.80 9.02 -13.86
CA ASP A 50 -1.43 10.26 -14.32
C ASP A 50 -2.82 10.00 -14.91
N GLN A 51 -2.99 8.96 -15.73
CA GLN A 51 -4.30 8.58 -16.26
C GLN A 51 -5.25 8.11 -15.15
N LEU A 52 -4.74 7.30 -14.21
CA LEU A 52 -5.52 6.74 -13.13
C LEU A 52 -6.03 7.82 -12.19
N ILE A 53 -5.14 8.67 -11.67
CA ILE A 53 -5.52 9.73 -10.73
C ILE A 53 -6.43 10.75 -11.41
N SER A 54 -6.20 11.06 -12.70
CA SER A 54 -7.12 11.92 -13.45
C SER A 54 -8.54 11.35 -13.50
N LYS A 55 -8.72 10.03 -13.65
CA LYS A 55 -10.05 9.41 -13.62
C LYS A 55 -10.64 9.32 -12.23
N VAL A 56 -9.82 9.00 -11.22
CA VAL A 56 -10.26 8.94 -9.81
C VAL A 56 -10.83 10.28 -9.36
N LEU A 57 -10.18 11.38 -9.74
CA LEU A 57 -10.58 12.73 -9.33
C LEU A 57 -11.63 13.38 -10.24
N ALA A 58 -12.00 12.75 -11.36
CA ALA A 58 -12.94 13.33 -12.34
C ALA A 58 -14.33 13.59 -11.75
N GLY A 59 -14.77 12.79 -10.78
CA GLY A 59 -16.03 12.97 -10.06
C GLY A 59 -16.02 14.10 -9.02
N GLN A 60 -14.84 14.67 -8.72
CA GLN A 60 -14.63 15.66 -7.66
C GLN A 60 -13.87 16.89 -8.21
N PRO A 61 -14.41 17.61 -9.21
CA PRO A 61 -13.68 18.68 -9.91
C PRO A 61 -13.33 19.89 -9.03
N GLU A 62 -14.11 20.13 -7.97
CA GLU A 62 -13.90 21.24 -7.04
C GLU A 62 -12.93 20.90 -5.88
N LEU A 63 -12.40 19.67 -5.87
CA LEU A 63 -11.53 19.19 -4.81
C LEU A 63 -10.20 19.93 -4.82
N LYS A 64 -9.90 20.61 -3.72
CA LYS A 64 -8.64 21.35 -3.56
C LYS A 64 -7.54 20.41 -3.08
N LEU A 65 -6.67 20.02 -4.02
CA LEU A 65 -5.50 19.22 -3.72
C LEU A 65 -4.36 20.09 -3.16
N TYR A 66 -3.66 19.58 -2.17
CA TYR A 66 -2.45 20.19 -1.61
C TYR A 66 -1.45 19.13 -1.17
N LEU A 67 -0.18 19.52 -1.03
CA LEU A 67 0.88 18.62 -0.58
C LEU A 67 1.02 18.66 0.95
N VAL A 68 1.04 17.48 1.56
CA VAL A 68 1.35 17.27 2.99
C VAL A 68 2.72 16.62 3.11
N GLU A 69 3.55 17.14 4.02
CA GLU A 69 4.93 16.68 4.26
C GLU A 69 5.82 16.61 3.01
N GLN A 70 5.52 17.42 1.98
CA GLN A 70 6.21 17.40 0.68
C GLN A 70 6.17 16.04 -0.04
N GLN A 71 5.27 15.14 0.38
CA GLN A 71 5.22 13.76 -0.11
C GLN A 71 3.84 13.36 -0.60
N PHE A 72 2.80 13.69 0.16
CA PHE A 72 1.45 13.17 -0.08
C PHE A 72 0.57 14.22 -0.74
N THR A 73 -0.10 13.85 -1.83
CA THR A 73 -1.18 14.66 -2.41
C THR A 73 -2.45 14.37 -1.62
N CYS A 74 -3.01 15.39 -0.98
CA CYS A 74 -4.11 15.26 -0.05
C CYS A 74 -5.19 16.32 -0.31
N PHE A 75 -6.34 16.11 0.31
CA PHE A 75 -7.50 16.99 0.24
C PHE A 75 -8.33 16.88 1.52
N GLU A 76 -9.13 17.91 1.79
CA GLU A 76 -10.19 17.84 2.78
C GLU A 76 -11.44 17.23 2.15
N TYR A 77 -12.10 16.31 2.86
CA TYR A 77 -13.35 15.72 2.42
C TYR A 77 -14.37 15.79 3.57
N THR A 78 -15.49 16.47 3.34
CA THR A 78 -16.49 16.80 4.36
C THR A 78 -17.89 16.25 4.05
N GLU A 79 -18.03 15.47 2.97
CA GLU A 79 -19.31 14.87 2.59
C GLU A 79 -19.77 13.84 3.65
N SER A 80 -21.07 13.80 3.92
CA SER A 80 -21.64 13.20 5.13
C SER A 80 -21.89 11.69 5.10
N CYS A 81 -21.60 10.99 4.00
CA CYS A 81 -21.93 9.56 3.85
C CYS A 81 -20.71 8.65 4.03
N SER A 82 -19.80 8.62 3.06
CA SER A 82 -18.58 7.81 3.07
C SER A 82 -17.58 8.35 2.05
N ILE A 83 -16.29 8.04 2.25
CA ILE A 83 -15.27 8.23 1.21
C ILE A 83 -15.56 7.32 0.00
N ASP A 84 -16.16 6.15 0.24
CA ASP A 84 -16.47 5.17 -0.80
C ASP A 84 -17.54 5.64 -1.80
N ASP A 85 -18.40 6.57 -1.38
CA ASP A 85 -19.44 7.13 -2.24
C ASP A 85 -18.91 8.25 -3.14
N GLY A 86 -17.78 8.86 -2.77
CA GLY A 86 -17.22 10.03 -3.45
C GLY A 86 -16.25 9.71 -4.58
N PHE A 87 -15.70 8.49 -4.60
CA PHE A 87 -14.61 8.12 -5.50
C PHE A 87 -14.85 6.73 -6.12
N PRO A 88 -14.31 6.44 -7.31
CA PRO A 88 -14.60 5.21 -8.02
C PRO A 88 -13.86 3.99 -7.43
N VAL A 89 -14.47 2.81 -7.58
CA VAL A 89 -13.78 1.53 -7.36
C VAL A 89 -12.74 1.31 -8.46
N ILE A 90 -11.58 0.75 -8.11
CA ILE A 90 -10.52 0.40 -9.06
C ILE A 90 -10.40 -1.12 -9.16
N LYS A 91 -10.30 -1.67 -10.37
CA LYS A 91 -10.01 -3.09 -10.58
C LYS A 91 -8.73 -3.25 -11.39
N PHE A 92 -7.82 -4.05 -10.87
CA PHE A 92 -6.66 -4.55 -11.59
C PHE A 92 -7.04 -5.88 -12.24
N HIS A 93 -6.91 -5.97 -13.56
CA HIS A 93 -7.23 -7.15 -14.34
C HIS A 93 -5.96 -7.91 -14.71
N PHE A 94 -5.93 -9.20 -14.43
CA PHE A 94 -4.79 -10.08 -14.65
C PHE A 94 -5.11 -11.15 -15.70
N GLU A 95 -4.12 -12.00 -16.00
CA GLU A 95 -4.35 -13.20 -16.79
C GLU A 95 -5.46 -14.09 -16.20
N ASP A 96 -6.02 -14.95 -17.04
CA ASP A 96 -7.12 -15.86 -16.69
C ASP A 96 -8.40 -15.19 -16.20
N SER A 97 -8.63 -13.93 -16.62
CA SER A 97 -9.79 -13.13 -16.23
C SER A 97 -9.91 -12.90 -14.71
N LEU A 98 -8.79 -12.98 -13.99
CA LEU A 98 -8.73 -12.66 -12.58
C LEU A 98 -8.73 -11.14 -12.37
N SER A 99 -9.42 -10.69 -11.32
CA SER A 99 -9.45 -9.28 -10.96
C SER A 99 -9.17 -9.07 -9.48
N LEU A 100 -8.42 -8.03 -9.15
CA LEU A 100 -8.26 -7.52 -7.79
C LEU A 100 -8.97 -6.18 -7.68
N THR A 101 -10.00 -6.13 -6.84
CA THR A 101 -10.79 -4.92 -6.59
C THR A 101 -10.22 -4.14 -5.41
N VAL A 102 -10.08 -2.82 -5.56
CA VAL A 102 -9.61 -1.88 -4.55
C VAL A 102 -10.62 -0.75 -4.39
N TYR A 103 -11.06 -0.51 -3.16
CA TYR A 103 -12.08 0.49 -2.84
C TYR A 103 -11.45 1.85 -2.47
N PRO A 104 -12.22 2.95 -2.50
CA PRO A 104 -11.71 4.26 -2.10
C PRO A 104 -11.01 4.29 -0.74
N HIS A 105 -11.56 3.65 0.28
CA HIS A 105 -10.91 3.53 1.59
C HIS A 105 -9.59 2.72 1.60
N ASP A 106 -9.30 1.95 0.55
CA ASP A 106 -8.06 1.18 0.43
C ASP A 106 -6.96 2.03 -0.25
N TYR A 107 -7.30 2.90 -1.21
CA TYR A 107 -6.32 3.74 -1.92
C TYR A 107 -6.24 5.20 -1.41
N LEU A 108 -7.18 5.62 -0.58
CA LEU A 108 -7.15 6.88 0.17
C LEU A 108 -6.94 6.58 1.65
N PHE A 109 -5.94 7.20 2.27
CA PHE A 109 -5.68 7.03 3.69
C PHE A 109 -5.90 8.33 4.45
N LEU A 110 -6.43 8.20 5.66
CA LEU A 110 -6.65 9.33 6.56
C LEU A 110 -5.33 9.79 7.17
N PHE A 111 -4.91 11.01 6.86
CA PHE A 111 -3.72 11.62 7.44
C PHE A 111 -4.06 12.26 8.79
N LYS A 112 -3.91 11.48 9.87
CA LYS A 112 -4.08 11.99 11.22
C LYS A 112 -2.85 12.77 11.65
N VAL A 113 -2.96 14.10 11.74
CA VAL A 113 -1.94 14.93 12.37
C VAL A 113 -1.90 14.60 13.87
N SER A 114 -0.92 13.80 14.29
CA SER A 114 -0.69 13.51 15.71
C SER A 114 -0.33 14.81 16.42
N ARG A 115 -1.18 15.25 17.36
CA ARG A 115 -1.01 16.45 18.18
C ARG A 115 0.16 16.33 19.18
N ARG A 116 1.36 15.93 18.74
CA ARG A 116 2.54 15.75 19.62
C ARG A 116 3.81 16.41 19.13
N SER A 117 3.81 17.17 18.04
CA SER A 117 4.96 17.98 17.68
C SER A 117 4.56 19.31 17.04
N PHE A 118 3.91 20.17 17.83
CA PHE A 118 4.22 21.59 17.99
C PHE A 118 3.11 22.22 18.84
N CYS A 119 3.50 22.91 19.91
CA CYS A 119 2.62 23.84 20.61
C CYS A 119 2.53 25.11 19.75
N PHE A 120 1.88 25.01 18.59
CA PHE A 120 1.32 26.13 17.86
C PHE A 120 0.00 25.65 17.28
N LEU A 121 -1.04 26.42 17.54
CA LEU A 121 -2.44 26.11 17.29
C LEU A 121 -2.68 25.69 15.83
N VAL A 122 -2.72 24.38 15.58
CA VAL A 122 -3.53 23.81 14.49
C VAL A 122 -4.57 22.91 15.15
N VAL A 123 -5.61 23.55 15.68
CA VAL A 123 -6.92 22.91 15.70
C VAL A 123 -7.35 22.94 14.24
N SER A 124 -7.37 21.81 13.52
CA SER A 124 -8.05 21.78 12.22
C SER A 124 -9.54 21.99 12.50
N PRO A 125 -10.14 23.13 12.12
CA PRO A 125 -11.58 23.35 12.25
C PRO A 125 -12.34 22.71 11.08
N GLN A 126 -11.59 22.16 10.10
CA GLN A 126 -12.03 21.69 8.80
C GLN A 126 -11.66 20.21 8.66
N GLY A 127 -12.66 19.37 8.34
CA GLY A 127 -12.58 18.06 7.68
C GLY A 127 -11.57 17.01 8.12
N ASP A 128 -11.85 15.76 7.77
CA ASP A 128 -10.82 14.72 7.75
C ASP A 128 -9.91 14.94 6.53
N ILE A 129 -8.58 14.90 6.73
CA ILE A 129 -7.59 15.05 5.65
C ILE A 129 -7.32 13.67 5.03
N TRP A 130 -7.70 13.50 3.77
CA TRP A 130 -7.47 12.26 3.02
C TRP A 130 -6.32 12.45 2.04
N CYS A 131 -5.46 11.44 1.96
CA CYS A 131 -4.29 11.46 1.09
C CYS A 131 -4.32 10.28 0.13
N ILE A 132 -3.86 10.52 -1.10
CA ILE A 132 -3.70 9.49 -2.13
C ILE A 132 -2.52 8.60 -1.72
N GLY A 133 -2.82 7.33 -1.45
CA GLY A 133 -1.85 6.32 -1.03
C GLY A 133 -1.00 5.76 -2.16
N TRP A 134 -1.25 6.19 -3.40
CA TRP A 134 -0.54 5.74 -4.59
C TRP A 134 0.40 6.83 -5.07
N GLN A 135 1.52 6.45 -5.65
CA GLN A 135 2.63 7.35 -5.98
C GLN A 135 3.19 7.03 -7.36
N LYS A 136 3.85 8.01 -7.97
CA LYS A 136 4.71 7.73 -9.13
C LYS A 136 5.92 6.92 -8.67
N GLY A 137 6.23 5.85 -9.39
CA GLY A 137 7.44 5.06 -9.14
C GLY A 137 8.71 5.91 -9.31
N VAL A 138 9.66 5.78 -8.38
CA VAL A 138 10.96 6.44 -8.51
C VAL A 138 11.74 5.73 -9.61
N SER A 139 12.00 6.44 -10.70
CA SER A 139 12.85 5.99 -11.80
C SER A 139 14.30 5.82 -11.33
N GLN A 140 14.63 4.68 -10.70
CA GLN A 140 15.92 4.43 -10.07
C GLN A 140 17.04 3.98 -11.02
N SER A 141 16.98 4.24 -12.33
CA SER A 141 18.19 4.15 -13.15
C SER A 141 18.09 5.00 -14.42
N LYS A 142 19.26 5.29 -15.02
CA LYS A 142 19.42 5.91 -16.33
C LYS A 142 18.67 5.19 -17.48
N ASN A 143 18.03 4.05 -17.21
CA ASN A 143 17.23 3.27 -18.15
C ASN A 143 15.74 3.13 -17.72
N GLY A 144 15.23 3.99 -16.82
CA GLY A 144 13.79 4.15 -16.55
C GLY A 144 12.98 2.86 -16.50
N ARG A 145 13.10 2.09 -15.41
CA ARG A 145 12.32 0.87 -15.24
C ARG A 145 10.93 1.22 -14.71
N ASP A 146 9.96 1.24 -15.62
CA ASP A 146 8.53 1.41 -15.36
C ASP A 146 7.95 0.13 -14.72
N MET A 147 8.15 -0.03 -13.41
CA MET A 147 7.58 -1.13 -12.63
C MET A 147 6.35 -0.66 -11.85
N THR A 148 5.32 -1.50 -11.81
CA THR A 148 4.19 -1.38 -10.90
C THR A 148 4.49 -2.15 -9.62
N LEU A 149 4.32 -1.53 -8.46
CA LEU A 149 4.44 -2.17 -7.15
C LEU A 149 3.14 -1.96 -6.37
N LEU A 150 2.49 -3.07 -6.04
CA LEU A 150 1.24 -3.12 -5.28
C LEU A 150 1.56 -3.47 -3.83
N GLY A 151 1.50 -2.46 -2.97
CA GLY A 151 1.77 -2.58 -1.54
C GLY A 151 0.53 -2.90 -0.71
N ASP A 152 0.70 -2.80 0.61
CA ASP A 152 -0.28 -3.15 1.64
C ASP A 152 -1.63 -2.44 1.47
N LEU A 153 -1.65 -1.20 1.00
CA LEU A 153 -2.91 -0.51 0.69
C LEU A 153 -3.75 -1.25 -0.36
N VAL A 154 -3.12 -1.88 -1.36
CA VAL A 154 -3.83 -2.70 -2.37
C VAL A 154 -4.24 -4.07 -1.81
N LEU A 155 -3.45 -4.60 -0.87
CA LEU A 155 -3.64 -5.93 -0.28
C LEU A 155 -4.55 -5.91 0.97
N SER A 156 -4.88 -4.72 1.46
CA SER A 156 -5.73 -4.50 2.63
C SER A 156 -7.09 -5.16 2.44
N ASN A 157 -7.63 -5.71 3.54
CA ASN A 157 -8.91 -6.44 3.56
C ASN A 157 -8.94 -7.68 2.64
N LYS A 158 -7.77 -8.29 2.35
CA LYS A 158 -7.67 -9.53 1.58
C LYS A 158 -6.89 -10.60 2.34
N LEU A 159 -7.31 -11.85 2.15
CA LEU A 159 -6.51 -13.02 2.49
C LEU A 159 -5.67 -13.36 1.25
N VAL A 160 -4.35 -13.17 1.34
CA VAL A 160 -3.40 -13.42 0.26
C VAL A 160 -2.62 -14.72 0.54
N VAL A 161 -2.54 -15.60 -0.45
CA VAL A 161 -1.84 -16.88 -0.38
C VAL A 161 -0.72 -16.89 -1.41
N TYR A 162 0.50 -17.14 -0.94
CA TYR A 162 1.68 -17.34 -1.77
C TYR A 162 1.94 -18.84 -1.90
N ASP A 163 1.55 -19.42 -3.04
CA ASP A 163 1.81 -20.81 -3.37
C ASP A 163 3.15 -20.91 -4.12
N LEU A 164 4.22 -21.12 -3.36
CA LEU A 164 5.58 -21.21 -3.88
C LEU A 164 5.82 -22.49 -4.69
N GLU A 165 5.05 -23.55 -4.44
CA GLU A 165 5.20 -24.82 -5.13
C GLU A 165 4.65 -24.73 -6.55
N ASN A 166 3.47 -24.12 -6.69
CA ASN A 166 2.81 -23.94 -7.99
C ASN A 166 3.13 -22.60 -8.65
N MET A 167 4.02 -21.79 -8.05
CA MET A 167 4.38 -20.45 -8.55
C MET A 167 3.15 -19.56 -8.77
N ALA A 168 2.18 -19.65 -7.86
CA ALA A 168 0.90 -18.97 -7.94
C ALA A 168 0.68 -18.06 -6.74
N ILE A 169 -0.11 -17.02 -6.95
CA ILE A 169 -0.60 -16.14 -5.89
C ILE A 169 -2.11 -16.04 -6.01
N GLY A 170 -2.79 -16.14 -4.87
CA GLY A 170 -4.23 -16.03 -4.78
C GLY A 170 -4.64 -14.99 -3.75
N TRP A 171 -5.78 -14.35 -3.97
CA TRP A 171 -6.39 -13.45 -3.00
C TRP A 171 -7.90 -13.63 -2.96
N VAL A 172 -8.49 -13.32 -1.81
CA VAL A 172 -9.93 -13.21 -1.64
C VAL A 172 -10.24 -12.10 -0.65
N ASP A 173 -11.33 -11.37 -0.87
CA ASP A 173 -11.80 -10.38 0.11
C ASP A 173 -12.06 -11.07 1.44
N TYR A 174 -11.58 -10.45 2.53
CA TYR A 174 -11.55 -11.08 3.82
C TYR A 174 -11.76 -10.06 4.94
N ASN A 175 -12.65 -10.40 5.89
CA ASN A 175 -12.85 -9.60 7.08
C ASN A 175 -11.72 -9.86 8.08
N CYS A 176 -10.76 -8.94 8.17
CA CYS A 176 -9.60 -9.02 9.07
C CYS A 176 -9.96 -9.07 10.57
N SER A 177 -11.21 -8.77 10.96
CA SER A 177 -11.70 -8.99 12.34
C SER A 177 -11.99 -10.46 12.65
N SER A 178 -12.06 -11.31 11.64
CA SER A 178 -12.30 -12.75 11.76
C SER A 178 -11.00 -13.57 11.71
N SER A 179 -11.08 -14.85 12.10
CA SER A 179 -9.92 -15.76 12.09
C SER A 179 -9.98 -16.77 10.94
N ILE A 180 -8.81 -17.12 10.42
CA ILE A 180 -8.64 -18.21 9.45
C ILE A 180 -8.32 -19.51 10.17
N LYS A 181 -8.62 -20.64 9.51
CA LYS A 181 -8.24 -21.97 9.96
C LYS A 181 -7.19 -22.53 9.00
N VAL A 182 -6.03 -22.91 9.55
CA VAL A 182 -4.94 -23.54 8.81
C VAL A 182 -4.81 -24.97 9.30
N LYS A 183 -4.86 -25.93 8.38
CA LYS A 183 -4.69 -27.35 8.71
C LYS A 183 -3.26 -27.76 8.37
N ASP A 184 -2.53 -28.26 9.36
CA ASP A 184 -1.24 -28.89 9.12
C ASP A 184 -1.46 -30.23 8.40
N GLU A 185 -0.81 -30.39 7.25
CA GLU A 185 -1.02 -31.54 6.38
C GLU A 185 -0.53 -32.85 7.02
N LYS A 186 0.59 -32.79 7.76
CA LYS A 186 1.24 -33.98 8.32
C LYS A 186 0.50 -34.55 9.53
N THR A 187 0.06 -33.68 10.43
CA THR A 187 -0.59 -34.05 11.70
C THR A 187 -2.11 -34.02 11.61
N GLY A 188 -2.67 -33.33 10.61
CA GLY A 188 -4.10 -33.07 10.49
C GLY A 188 -4.63 -32.05 11.49
N THR A 189 -3.77 -31.46 12.33
CA THR A 189 -4.14 -30.49 13.36
C THR A 189 -4.61 -29.19 12.71
N VAL A 190 -5.72 -28.64 13.21
CA VAL A 190 -6.27 -27.36 12.74
C VAL A 190 -5.91 -26.26 13.74
N TYR A 191 -5.22 -25.23 13.24
CA TYR A 191 -4.83 -24.04 13.97
C TYR A 191 -5.73 -22.88 13.57
N THR A 192 -6.16 -22.08 14.56
CA THR A 192 -6.90 -20.84 14.31
C THR A 192 -5.93 -19.67 14.38
N VAL A 193 -5.83 -18.91 13.30
CA VAL A 193 -4.97 -17.73 13.19
C VAL A 193 -5.86 -16.50 13.06
N GLY A 194 -5.78 -15.60 14.03
CA GLY A 194 -6.48 -14.31 14.00
C GLY A 194 -5.48 -13.16 13.97
N ALA A 195 -5.88 -12.00 13.47
CA ALA A 195 -5.03 -10.82 13.39
C ALA A 195 -4.45 -10.40 14.76
N HIS A 196 -5.17 -10.66 15.85
CA HIS A 196 -4.74 -10.38 17.23
C HIS A 196 -3.62 -11.30 17.76
N ASN A 197 -3.34 -12.42 17.07
CA ASN A 197 -2.28 -13.36 17.44
C ASN A 197 -0.96 -13.09 16.68
N LEU A 198 -0.90 -12.05 15.85
CA LEU A 198 0.30 -11.68 15.11
C LEU A 198 1.20 -10.82 16.01
N SER A 199 2.38 -11.34 16.37
CA SER A 199 3.40 -10.54 17.04
C SER A 199 3.94 -9.48 16.09
N SER A 200 3.91 -8.21 16.49
CA SER A 200 4.54 -7.14 15.72
C SER A 200 6.05 -7.40 15.55
N ALA A 201 6.49 -7.61 14.31
CA ALA A 201 7.89 -7.83 13.96
C ALA A 201 8.79 -6.62 14.30
N SER A 202 8.21 -5.42 14.55
CA SER A 202 8.97 -4.19 14.80
C SER A 202 9.56 -4.08 16.22
N THR A 203 9.21 -4.97 17.15
CA THR A 203 9.66 -4.85 18.55
C THR A 203 11.03 -5.48 18.82
N PHE A 204 11.50 -6.41 17.98
CA PHE A 204 12.74 -7.17 18.27
C PHE A 204 14.04 -6.44 17.93
N LEU A 205 14.02 -5.47 17.00
CA LEU A 205 15.23 -4.73 16.60
C LEU A 205 15.51 -3.51 17.49
N ILE A 206 14.48 -2.83 17.99
CA ILE A 206 14.65 -1.61 18.80
C ILE A 206 15.20 -1.92 20.20
N ARG A 207 14.78 -3.03 20.83
CA ARG A 207 15.26 -3.41 22.16
C ARG A 207 16.75 -3.76 22.16
N ARG A 208 17.25 -4.36 21.07
CA ARG A 208 18.65 -4.80 20.94
C ARG A 208 19.60 -3.61 20.70
N ILE A 209 19.13 -2.61 19.95
CA ILE A 209 19.86 -1.36 19.68
C ILE A 209 19.96 -0.49 20.94
N LEU A 210 18.87 -0.35 21.71
CA LEU A 210 18.85 0.44 22.95
C LEU A 210 19.80 -0.13 24.03
N THR A 211 19.89 -1.45 24.18
CA THR A 211 20.85 -2.07 25.11
C THR A 211 22.30 -1.89 24.68
N PHE A 212 22.58 -1.82 23.38
CA PHE A 212 23.95 -1.63 22.89
C PHE A 212 24.42 -0.19 23.11
N PHE A 213 23.55 0.80 22.91
CA PHE A 213 23.87 2.20 23.16
C PHE A 213 24.03 2.52 24.66
N LEU A 214 23.27 1.88 25.55
CA LEU A 214 23.43 2.07 27.01
C LEU A 214 24.76 1.54 27.56
N LEU A 215 25.38 0.56 26.89
CA LEU A 215 26.68 0.00 27.29
C LEU A 215 27.89 0.78 26.74
N LEU A 216 27.71 1.58 25.70
CA LEU A 216 28.78 2.40 25.10
C LEU A 216 29.02 3.73 25.82
N ILE A 217 28.00 4.28 26.49
CA ILE A 217 28.07 5.54 27.25
C ILE A 217 29.12 5.48 28.39
N PRO A 218 29.20 4.42 29.22
CA PRO A 218 30.23 4.37 30.27
C PRO A 218 31.65 4.10 29.75
N VAL A 219 31.81 3.47 28.58
CA VAL A 219 33.15 3.18 28.00
C VAL A 219 33.78 4.46 27.43
N LEU A 220 32.97 5.36 26.85
CA LEU A 220 33.47 6.61 26.29
C LEU A 220 33.92 7.61 27.37
N ASN A 221 33.26 7.61 28.53
CA ASN A 221 33.66 8.44 29.69
C ASN A 221 34.92 7.95 30.41
N CYS A 222 35.37 6.72 30.14
CA CYS A 222 36.58 6.16 30.76
C CYS A 222 37.85 6.43 29.94
N LEU A 223 37.71 6.92 28.70
CA LEU A 223 38.83 7.24 27.79
C LEU A 223 39.16 8.74 27.75
N THR A 224 38.39 9.57 28.45
CA THR A 224 38.51 11.04 28.45
C THR A 224 38.88 11.65 29.81
N ASN A 225 39.40 10.86 30.75
CA ASN A 225 40.01 11.35 32.00
C ASN A 225 41.42 10.77 32.18
#